data_AF-A0A932K682-F1
#
_entry.id   AF-A0A932K682-F1
#
_cell.length_a   1.000
_cell.length_b   1.000
_cell.length_c   1.000
_cell.angle_alpha   90.00
_cell.angle_beta   90.00
_cell.angle_gamma   90.00
#
_symmetry.space_group_name_H-M   'P 1'
#
loop_
_entity.id
_entity.type
_entity.pdbx_description
1 polymer ?
#
loop_
_entity_poly.entity_id
_entity_poly.type
_entity_poly.pdbx_seq_one_letter_code
_entity_poly.pdbx_strand_id
1 'polypeptide(L)'
;MPKSFPAARYSQFQGQILLERALFCVGCEIIFTGSTCCPRCRRVETFWPLADWLRSTRSSAMVSAPQLGPRADESPAPHQQRMPSAG
;
A
#
# COMPACT_ATOMS: atom_id res chain seq x y z
N MET A 1 21.49 -22.20 -29.76
CA MET A 1 22.23 -21.20 -28.95
C MET A 1 21.23 -20.28 -28.27
N PRO A 2 21.09 -20.29 -26.94
CA PRO A 2 20.26 -19.28 -26.27
C PRO A 2 20.96 -17.92 -26.42
N LYS A 3 20.26 -16.95 -27.02
CA LYS A 3 20.73 -15.57 -27.13
C LYS A 3 20.82 -14.98 -25.72
N SER A 4 22.03 -14.84 -25.21
CA SER A 4 22.32 -14.11 -23.98
C SER A 4 22.00 -12.64 -24.22
N PHE A 5 20.86 -12.18 -23.70
CA PHE A 5 20.53 -10.76 -23.72
C PHE A 5 21.49 -10.02 -22.78
N PRO A 6 22.02 -8.84 -23.18
CA PRO A 6 22.87 -8.06 -22.29
C PRO A 6 22.10 -7.75 -21.00
N ALA A 7 22.69 -8.14 -19.87
CA ALA A 7 22.20 -7.79 -18.55
C ALA A 7 22.15 -6.26 -18.46
N ALA A 8 20.95 -5.70 -18.57
CA ALA A 8 20.78 -4.26 -18.38
C ALA A 8 21.17 -3.96 -16.93
N ARG A 9 22.16 -3.06 -16.78
CA ARG A 9 22.56 -2.56 -15.46
C ARG A 9 21.47 -1.61 -14.97
N TYR A 10 20.61 -2.11 -14.11
CA TYR A 10 19.59 -1.30 -13.47
C TYR A 10 20.23 -0.58 -12.29
N SER A 11 20.24 0.76 -12.34
CA SER A 11 20.65 1.58 -11.21
C SER A 11 19.45 1.74 -10.29
N GLN A 12 19.53 1.19 -9.08
CA GLN A 12 18.49 1.38 -8.07
C GLN A 12 18.68 2.76 -7.45
N PHE A 13 17.79 3.69 -7.78
CA PHE A 13 17.76 5.02 -7.18
C PHE A 13 16.67 5.07 -6.12
N GLN A 14 16.99 5.55 -4.92
CA GLN A 14 16.01 5.90 -3.91
C GLN A 14 15.73 7.40 -3.97
N GLY A 15 14.48 7.76 -4.18
CA GLY A 15 14.07 9.15 -4.29
C GLY A 15 12.55 9.30 -4.39
N GLN A 16 12.09 10.54 -4.46
CA GLN A 16 10.68 10.84 -4.69
C GLN A 16 10.35 10.63 -6.17
N ILE A 17 9.22 9.97 -6.43
CA ILE A 17 8.71 9.79 -7.79
C ILE A 17 7.33 10.46 -7.88
N LEU A 18 7.08 11.15 -8.99
CA LEU A 18 5.74 11.64 -9.28
C LEU A 18 4.86 10.46 -9.66
N LEU A 19 3.75 10.30 -8.93
CA LEU A 19 2.82 9.18 -9.10
C LEU A 19 2.29 9.08 -10.54
N GLU A 20 2.05 10.22 -11.20
CA GLU A 20 1.56 10.31 -12.58
C GLU A 20 2.57 9.79 -13.61
N ARG A 21 3.85 9.75 -13.26
CA ARG A 21 4.94 9.25 -14.11
C ARG A 21 5.39 7.85 -13.74
N ALA A 22 4.81 7.28 -12.68
CA ALA A 22 5.17 5.99 -12.15
C ALA A 22 4.35 4.88 -12.79
N LEU A 23 5.04 3.80 -13.15
CA LEU A 23 4.46 2.59 -13.71
C LEU A 23 4.73 1.42 -12.77
N PHE A 24 3.74 0.55 -12.64
CA PHE A 24 3.85 -0.71 -11.90
C PHE A 24 3.84 -1.88 -12.87
N CYS A 25 4.88 -2.71 -12.83
CA CYS A 25 4.92 -3.95 -13.62
C CYS A 25 4.29 -5.11 -12.84
N VAL A 26 3.18 -5.66 -13.33
CA VAL A 26 2.48 -6.78 -12.67
C VAL A 26 3.30 -8.07 -12.70
N GLY A 27 4.04 -8.31 -13.79
CA GLY A 27 4.85 -9.54 -13.93
C GLY A 27 6.13 -9.55 -13.11
N CYS A 28 6.59 -8.40 -12.62
CA CYS A 28 7.84 -8.28 -11.86
C CYS A 28 7.66 -7.65 -10.48
N GLU A 29 6.46 -7.13 -10.18
CA GLU A 29 6.10 -6.42 -8.96
C GLU A 29 7.07 -5.28 -8.62
N ILE A 30 7.50 -4.53 -9.63
CA ILE A 30 8.39 -3.37 -9.47
C ILE A 30 7.72 -2.07 -9.92
N ILE A 31 8.11 -0.98 -9.26
CA ILE A 31 7.77 0.39 -9.64
C ILE A 31 8.94 0.99 -10.41
N PHE A 32 8.66 1.65 -11.53
CA PHE A 32 9.69 2.31 -12.34
C PHE A 32 9.13 3.56 -13.03
N THR A 33 10.03 4.40 -13.54
CA THR A 33 9.69 5.64 -14.28
C THR A 33 10.62 5.78 -15.48
N GLY A 34 10.26 6.66 -16.44
CA GLY A 34 11.18 7.08 -17.51
C GLY A 34 11.46 6.03 -18.60
N SER A 35 10.63 4.99 -18.71
CA SER A 35 10.75 3.94 -19.72
C SER A 35 9.38 3.54 -20.26
N THR A 36 9.31 3.16 -21.53
CA THR A 36 8.11 2.58 -22.18
C THR A 36 8.01 1.07 -21.99
N CYS A 37 8.99 0.43 -21.35
CA CYS A 37 8.99 -1.00 -21.06
C CYS A 37 9.53 -1.29 -19.66
N CYS A 38 9.14 -2.44 -19.10
CA CYS A 38 9.62 -2.85 -17.79
C CYS A 38 11.14 -3.10 -17.83
N PRO A 39 11.93 -2.45 -16.96
CA PRO A 39 13.37 -2.64 -16.86
C PRO A 39 13.70 -3.94 -16.10
N ARG A 40 12.97 -5.03 -16.28
CA ARG A 40 13.34 -6.33 -15.72
C ARG A 40 12.97 -7.43 -16.68
N CYS A 41 11.71 -7.47 -17.10
CA CYS A 41 11.22 -8.43 -18.09
C CYS A 41 11.23 -7.90 -19.54
N ARG A 42 11.52 -6.61 -19.76
CA ARG A 42 11.47 -5.92 -21.07
C ARG A 42 10.14 -6.04 -21.83
N ARG A 43 9.07 -6.45 -21.14
CA ARG A 43 7.71 -6.52 -21.71
C ARG A 43 7.06 -5.15 -21.72
N VAL A 44 6.30 -4.89 -22.79
CA VAL A 44 5.58 -3.64 -23.00
C VAL A 44 4.14 -3.70 -22.48
N GLU A 45 3.56 -4.89 -22.35
CA GLU A 45 2.13 -5.06 -22.11
C GLU A 45 1.76 -5.36 -20.64
N THR A 46 2.75 -5.53 -19.77
CA THR A 46 2.52 -6.00 -18.39
C THR A 46 2.76 -4.92 -17.34
N PHE A 47 2.53 -3.65 -17.68
CA PHE A 47 2.63 -2.54 -16.72
C PHE A 47 1.43 -1.61 -16.81
N TRP A 48 1.12 -0.97 -15.68
CA TRP A 48 -0.03 -0.09 -15.49
C TRP A 48 0.42 1.22 -14.85
N PRO A 49 -0.27 2.35 -15.06
CA PRO A 49 -0.06 3.55 -14.25
C PRO A 49 -0.21 3.21 -12.77
N LEU A 50 0.78 3.60 -11.96
CA LEU A 50 0.80 3.27 -10.52
C LEU A 50 -0.43 3.85 -9.80
N ALA A 51 -0.90 5.04 -10.23
CA ALA A 51 -2.11 5.66 -9.71
C ALA A 51 -3.35 4.75 -9.84
N ASP A 52 -3.54 4.13 -11.00
CA ASP A 52 -4.71 3.29 -11.28
C ASP A 52 -4.63 1.94 -10.56
N TRP A 53 -3.42 1.39 -10.47
CA TRP A 53 -3.18 0.19 -9.68
C TRP A 53 -3.49 0.41 -8.19
N LEU A 54 -3.03 1.53 -7.61
CA LEU A 54 -3.31 1.89 -6.22
C LEU A 54 -4.79 2.14 -5.95
N ARG A 55 -5.51 2.78 -6.88
CA ARG A 55 -6.97 2.93 -6.76
C ARG A 55 -7.67 1.57 -6.73
N SER A 56 -7.27 0.65 -7.62
CA SER A 56 -7.87 -0.68 -7.71
C SER A 56 -7.62 -1.50 -6.44
N THR A 57 -6.43 -1.44 -5.87
CA THR A 57 -6.10 -2.13 -4.61
C THR A 57 -6.80 -1.52 -3.40
N ARG A 58 -6.96 -0.19 -3.36
CA ARG A 58 -7.69 0.50 -2.28
C ARG A 58 -9.16 0.08 -2.21
N SER A 59 -9.80 -0.11 -3.36
CA SER A 59 -11.18 -0.61 -3.42
C SER A 59 -11.32 -2.02 -2.84
N SER A 60 -10.29 -2.86 -2.99
CA SER A 60 -10.27 -4.22 -2.43
C SER A 60 -9.93 -4.23 -0.94
N ALA A 61 -9.06 -3.32 -0.49
CA ALA A 61 -8.64 -3.23 0.92
C ALA A 61 -9.74 -2.76 1.88
N MET A 62 -10.75 -2.02 1.39
CA MET A 62 -11.88 -1.58 2.23
C MET A 62 -12.80 -2.73 2.68
N VAL A 63 -12.75 -3.89 2.03
CA VAL A 63 -13.52 -5.08 2.45
C VAL A 63 -12.87 -5.82 3.62
N SER A 64 -11.57 -5.59 3.89
CA SER A 64 -10.81 -6.37 4.87
C SER A 64 -10.23 -5.55 6.02
N ALA A 65 -10.63 -4.28 6.20
CA ALA A 65 -10.27 -3.55 7.40
C ALA A 65 -10.93 -4.23 8.62
N PRO A 66 -10.17 -4.82 9.55
CA PRO A 66 -10.74 -5.17 10.84
C PRO A 66 -11.17 -3.85 11.46
N GLN A 67 -12.46 -3.73 11.75
CA GLN A 67 -13.00 -2.66 12.58
C GLN A 67 -12.28 -2.71 13.92
N LEU A 68 -11.17 -1.96 14.08
CA LEU A 68 -10.71 -1.56 15.40
C LEU A 68 -11.80 -0.64 15.93
N GLY A 69 -12.77 -1.25 16.62
CA GLY A 69 -13.82 -0.53 17.30
C GLY A 69 -13.21 0.55 18.20
N PRO A 70 -13.90 1.70 18.36
CA PRO A 70 -13.43 2.72 19.28
C PRO A 70 -13.23 2.08 20.65
N ARG A 71 -12.05 2.29 21.25
CA ARG A 71 -11.81 1.94 22.65
C ARG A 71 -12.98 2.51 23.43
N ALA A 72 -13.84 1.62 23.95
CA ALA A 72 -14.69 1.97 25.06
C ALA A 72 -13.72 2.29 26.20
N ASP A 73 -13.49 3.58 26.37
CA ASP A 73 -13.03 4.17 27.61
C ASP A 73 -14.06 3.73 28.66
N GLU A 74 -13.77 2.60 29.30
CA GLU A 74 -14.53 2.08 30.43
C GLU A 74 -14.24 3.02 31.61
N SER A 75 -14.95 4.14 31.64
CA SER A 75 -15.13 4.98 32.80
C SER A 75 -16.46 4.59 33.46
N PRO A 76 -16.47 3.77 34.53
CA PRO A 76 -17.66 3.64 35.34
C PRO A 76 -17.77 4.87 36.23
N ALA A 77 -18.85 5.62 35.98
CA ALA A 77 -19.33 6.77 36.73
C ALA A 77 -19.34 6.54 38.27
N PRO A 78 -19.27 7.61 39.09
CA PRO A 78 -19.13 7.51 40.54
C PRO A 78 -20.39 6.91 41.16
N HIS A 79 -20.23 5.76 41.81
CA HIS A 79 -21.27 5.14 42.61
C HIS A 79 -21.52 6.00 43.85
N GLN A 80 -22.68 6.67 43.91
CA GLN A 80 -23.14 7.37 45.11
C GLN A 80 -23.28 6.38 46.27
N GLN A 81 -22.30 6.35 47.18
CA GLN A 81 -22.48 5.75 48.49
C GLN A 81 -23.29 6.72 49.37
N ARG A 82 -24.57 6.38 49.50
CA ARG A 82 -25.51 6.90 50.49
C ARG A 82 -24.96 6.62 51.90
N MET A 83 -24.67 7.67 52.66
CA MET A 83 -24.37 7.59 54.10
C MET A 83 -25.57 6.98 54.86
N PRO A 84 -25.37 6.03 55.78
CA PRO A 84 -26.33 5.74 56.83
C PRO A 84 -26.03 6.62 58.06
N SER A 85 -27.03 7.40 58.47
CA SER A 85 -27.08 8.07 59.77
C SER A 85 -27.35 7.04 60.88
N ALA A 86 -26.50 7.02 61.89
CA ALA A 86 -26.79 6.55 63.26
C ALA A 86 -26.00 7.50 64.18
N GLY A 87 -26.58 8.16 65.18
CA GLY A 87 -27.53 7.62 66.14
C GLY A 87 -26.73 7.40 67.42
#